data_AF-A0A978UD14-F1
#
_entry.id   AF-A0A978UD14-F1
#
_cell.length_a   1.000
_cell.length_b   1.000
_cell.length_c   1.000
_cell.angle_alpha   90.00
_cell.angle_beta   90.00
_cell.angle_gamma   90.00
#
_symmetry.space_group_name_H-M   'P 1'
#
loop_
_entity.id
_entity.type
_entity.pdbx_description
1 polymer ?
#
loop_
_entity_poly.entity_id
_entity_poly.type
_entity_poly.pdbx_seq_one_letter_code
_entity_poly.pdbx_strand_id
1 'polypeptide(L)'
;MSPTSAGLNYPASTLGLGSLDDEVKDIMELTTEDACRMAMKSMLRWVRLNMDPKKTRVFFTSMSPSHGKSIDWGGVEGGNYYNETTIIEDPAYWGSDCRKNVMKVIGEVFGKKLFPSHF
;
A
#
# COMPACT_ATOMS: atom_id res chain seq x y z
N MET A 1 -25.65 15.81 1.36
CA MET A 1 -25.13 15.32 2.65
C MET A 1 -24.22 14.15 2.34
N SER A 2 -22.91 14.38 2.40
CA SER A 2 -21.92 13.32 2.16
C SER A 2 -21.93 12.35 3.33
N PRO A 3 -22.03 11.03 3.12
CA PRO A 3 -21.89 10.09 4.22
C PRO A 3 -20.45 10.18 4.73
N THR A 4 -20.31 10.51 5.99
CA THR A 4 -19.07 10.43 6.75
C THR A 4 -18.47 9.05 6.52
N SER A 5 -17.29 8.99 5.91
CA SER A 5 -16.53 7.74 5.82
C SER A 5 -16.28 7.27 7.25
N ALA A 6 -16.96 6.22 7.68
CA ALA A 6 -16.55 5.45 8.84
C ALA A 6 -15.13 4.97 8.51
N GLY A 7 -14.15 5.66 9.07
CA GLY A 7 -12.75 5.29 8.92
C GLY A 7 -12.61 3.88 9.47
N LEU A 8 -12.31 2.92 8.59
CA LEU A 8 -11.83 1.62 9.02
C LEU A 8 -10.59 1.91 9.87
N ASN A 9 -10.71 1.71 11.19
CA ASN A 9 -9.58 1.74 12.12
C ASN A 9 -8.71 0.53 11.79
N TYR A 10 -7.86 0.67 10.78
CA TYR A 10 -6.83 -0.30 10.50
C TYR A 10 -5.85 -0.32 11.67
N PRO A 11 -5.39 -1.50 12.12
CA PRO A 11 -4.44 -1.58 13.21
C PRO A 11 -3.18 -0.81 12.86
N ALA A 12 -2.60 -0.18 13.88
CA ALA A 12 -1.28 0.40 13.81
C ALA A 12 -0.25 -0.67 13.40
N SER A 13 0.86 -0.22 12.83
CA SER A 13 1.95 -1.07 12.40
C SER A 13 3.03 -1.09 13.47
N THR A 14 3.44 -2.26 13.90
CA THR A 14 4.46 -2.43 14.93
C THR A 14 5.88 -2.35 14.34
N LEU A 15 6.73 -1.52 14.93
CA LEU A 15 8.16 -1.39 14.62
C LEU A 15 9.00 -1.93 15.78
N GLY A 16 9.90 -2.87 15.52
CA GLY A 16 10.94 -3.25 16.46
C GLY A 16 12.06 -2.21 16.52
N LEU A 17 12.45 -1.78 17.72
CA LEU A 17 13.50 -0.77 17.92
C LEU A 17 14.92 -1.35 17.96
N GLY A 18 15.04 -2.68 17.99
CA GLY A 18 16.29 -3.44 18.02
C GLY A 18 16.40 -4.48 16.90
N SER A 19 17.34 -5.40 17.06
CA SER A 19 17.47 -6.56 16.18
C SER A 19 16.33 -7.56 16.42
N LEU A 20 16.02 -8.35 15.40
CA LEU A 20 15.09 -9.48 15.56
C LEU A 20 15.63 -10.57 16.50
N ASP A 21 16.96 -10.66 16.60
CA ASP A 21 17.69 -11.65 17.40
C ASP A 21 17.90 -11.23 18.86
N ASP A 22 17.50 -10.01 19.22
CA ASP A 22 17.64 -9.53 20.60
C ASP A 22 16.69 -10.28 21.54
N GLU A 23 17.17 -10.65 22.73
CA GLU A 23 16.38 -11.33 23.75
C GLU A 23 15.19 -10.49 24.21
N VAL A 24 15.39 -9.17 24.30
CA VAL A 24 14.37 -8.19 24.67
C VAL A 24 13.87 -7.52 23.39
N LYS A 25 12.59 -7.71 23.10
CA LYS A 25 11.93 -7.09 21.95
C LYS A 25 11.19 -5.84 22.40
N ASP A 26 11.78 -4.69 22.14
CA ASP A 26 11.12 -3.39 22.30
C ASP A 26 10.36 -3.04 21.01
N ILE A 27 9.09 -2.67 21.16
CA ILE A 27 8.17 -2.43 20.05
C ILE A 27 7.47 -1.08 20.19
N MET A 28 7.34 -0.38 19.07
CA MET A 28 6.63 0.88 18.97
C MET A 28 5.52 0.77 17.92
N GLU A 29 4.36 1.36 18.21
CA GLU A 29 3.28 1.47 17.25
C GLU A 29 3.45 2.71 16.36
N LEU A 30 3.26 2.50 15.06
CA LEU A 30 3.31 3.53 14.02
C LEU A 30 2.01 3.56 13.23
N THR A 31 1.73 4.69 12.60
CA THR A 31 0.74 4.70 11.52
C THR A 31 1.23 3.80 10.38
N THR A 32 0.31 3.16 9.65
CA THR A 32 0.70 2.35 8.49
C THR A 32 1.40 3.18 7.43
N GLU A 33 1.03 4.46 7.31
CA GLU A 33 1.65 5.42 6.41
C GLU A 33 3.11 5.65 6.75
N ASP A 34 3.44 5.86 8.02
CA ASP A 34 4.82 6.06 8.46
C ASP A 34 5.64 4.78 8.35
N ALA A 35 5.07 3.63 8.76
CA ALA A 35 5.72 2.33 8.61
C ALA A 35 6.02 2.02 7.13
N CYS A 36 5.04 2.23 6.24
CA CYS A 36 5.23 2.09 4.79
C CYS A 36 6.30 3.07 4.29
N ARG A 37 6.24 4.34 4.67
CA ARG A 37 7.23 5.36 4.26
C ARG A 37 8.64 4.96 4.66
N MET A 38 8.83 4.49 5.89
CA MET A 38 10.12 4.04 6.41
C MET A 38 10.63 2.83 5.62
N ALA A 39 9.80 1.79 5.46
CA ALA A 39 10.16 0.59 4.71
C ALA A 39 10.56 0.92 3.26
N MET A 40 9.76 1.74 2.56
CA MET A 40 10.02 2.10 1.17
C MET A 40 11.28 2.95 1.00
N LYS A 41 11.55 3.89 1.92
CA LYS A 41 12.80 4.67 1.92
C LYS A 41 14.03 3.78 2.15
N SER A 42 13.94 2.83 3.08
CA SER A 42 15.03 1.89 3.38
C SER A 42 15.34 0.99 2.19
N MET A 43 14.31 0.39 1.57
CA MET A 43 14.46 -0.40 0.36
C MET A 43 15.11 0.42 -0.77
N LEU A 44 14.64 1.65 -0.99
CA LEU A 44 15.16 2.50 -2.04
C LEU A 44 16.61 2.91 -1.81
N ARG A 45 16.99 3.19 -0.55
CA ARG A 45 18.39 3.42 -0.18
C ARG A 45 19.24 2.20 -0.48
N TRP A 46 18.76 1.00 -0.16
CA TRP A 46 19.48 -0.23 -0.46
C TRP A 46 19.66 -0.44 -1.97
N VAL A 47 18.61 -0.25 -2.78
CA VAL A 47 18.69 -0.37 -4.24
C VAL A 47 19.74 0.58 -4.82
N ARG A 48 19.77 1.84 -4.37
CA ARG A 48 20.74 2.85 -4.81
C ARG A 48 22.19 2.47 -4.51
N LEU A 49 22.42 1.75 -3.41
CA LEU A 49 23.76 1.34 -2.98
C LEU A 49 24.24 0.04 -3.61
N ASN A 50 23.33 -0.83 -4.05
CA ASN A 50 23.65 -2.21 -4.41
C ASN A 50 23.34 -2.59 -5.86
N MET A 51 22.63 -1.75 -6.63
CA MET A 51 22.27 -2.06 -8.01
C MET A 51 23.05 -1.22 -9.02
N ASP A 52 23.59 -1.86 -10.05
CA ASP A 52 24.18 -1.18 -11.22
C ASP A 52 23.08 -0.84 -12.24
N PRO A 53 22.72 0.43 -12.45
CA PRO A 53 21.65 0.82 -13.36
C PRO A 53 21.95 0.55 -14.85
N LYS A 54 23.21 0.27 -15.20
CA LYS A 54 23.58 -0.13 -16.57
C LYS A 54 23.29 -1.59 -16.87
N LYS A 55 23.20 -2.42 -15.83
CA LYS A 55 23.01 -3.88 -15.95
C LYS A 55 21.66 -4.34 -15.40
N THR A 56 21.07 -3.58 -14.49
CA THR A 56 19.88 -3.97 -13.75
C THR A 56 18.77 -2.93 -13.89
N ARG A 57 17.55 -3.43 -14.11
CA ARG A 57 16.32 -2.64 -14.10
C ARG A 57 15.48 -3.10 -12.91
N VAL A 58 15.06 -2.16 -12.07
CA VAL A 58 14.23 -2.44 -10.89
C VAL A 58 12.81 -1.97 -11.18
N PHE A 59 11.85 -2.84 -10.96
CA PHE A 59 10.43 -2.55 -11.09
C PHE A 59 9.79 -2.59 -9.70
N PHE A 60 8.81 -1.72 -9.48
CA PHE A 60 7.99 -1.73 -8.29
C PHE A 60 6.53 -1.80 -8.71
N THR A 61 5.82 -2.82 -8.24
CA THR A 61 4.37 -2.91 -8.37
C THR A 61 3.74 -2.19 -7.19
N SER A 62 2.82 -1.27 -7.48
CA SER A 62 2.02 -0.66 -6.43
C SER A 62 1.07 -1.67 -5.79
N MET A 63 0.24 -1.20 -4.87
CA MET A 63 -0.74 -2.02 -4.16
C MET A 63 -1.71 -2.68 -5.16
N SER A 64 -1.86 -4.00 -5.04
CA SER A 64 -2.91 -4.75 -5.73
C SER A 64 -4.23 -4.59 -4.97
N PRO A 65 -5.36 -4.34 -5.65
CA PRO A 65 -6.66 -4.27 -5.00
C PRO A 65 -7.12 -5.65 -4.49
N SER A 66 -7.91 -5.65 -3.41
CA SER A 66 -8.70 -6.79 -2.97
C SER A 66 -10.18 -6.56 -3.30
N HIS A 67 -10.88 -7.61 -3.75
CA HIS A 67 -12.30 -7.57 -4.10
C HIS A 67 -13.12 -8.32 -3.05
N GLY A 68 -12.96 -7.95 -1.78
CA GLY A 68 -13.56 -8.68 -0.66
C GLY A 68 -15.04 -8.35 -0.40
N LYS A 69 -15.53 -7.20 -0.88
CA LYS A 69 -16.84 -6.65 -0.51
C LYS A 69 -17.60 -6.17 -1.74
N SER A 70 -18.65 -6.90 -2.13
CA SER A 70 -19.40 -6.52 -3.34
C SER A 70 -20.11 -5.19 -3.25
N ILE A 71 -20.37 -4.69 -2.03
CA ILE A 71 -20.94 -3.36 -1.83
C ILE A 71 -20.05 -2.25 -2.41
N ASP A 72 -18.74 -2.46 -2.55
CA ASP A 72 -17.80 -1.47 -3.11
C ASP A 72 -18.08 -1.21 -4.60
N TRP A 73 -18.73 -2.13 -5.30
CA TRP A 73 -19.12 -2.01 -6.71
C TRP A 73 -20.64 -2.15 -6.93
N GLY A 74 -21.44 -1.87 -5.90
CA GLY A 74 -22.91 -1.82 -5.99
C GLY A 74 -23.63 -3.16 -5.83
N GLY A 75 -22.93 -4.22 -5.43
CA GLY A 75 -23.53 -5.51 -5.10
C GLY A 75 -24.14 -5.57 -3.70
N VAL A 76 -24.47 -6.78 -3.25
CA VAL A 76 -25.16 -7.03 -1.97
C VAL A 76 -24.20 -6.91 -0.78
N GLU A 77 -24.69 -6.43 0.36
CA GLU A 77 -23.93 -6.42 1.61
C GLU A 77 -23.53 -7.85 2.04
N GLY A 78 -22.27 -8.03 2.45
CA GLY A 78 -21.72 -9.36 2.81
C GLY A 78 -21.37 -10.25 1.62
N GLY A 79 -21.65 -9.83 0.38
CA GLY A 79 -21.18 -10.52 -0.83
C GLY A 79 -19.70 -10.22 -1.14
N ASN A 80 -19.16 -10.95 -2.11
CA ASN A 80 -17.76 -10.92 -2.53
C ASN A 80 -17.62 -11.26 -4.03
N TYR A 81 -16.38 -11.41 -4.50
CA TYR A 81 -16.04 -11.62 -5.91
C TYR A 81 -16.40 -12.99 -6.52
N TYR A 82 -16.80 -14.02 -5.76
CA TYR A 82 -16.87 -15.40 -6.27
C TYR A 82 -17.84 -15.61 -7.45
N ASN A 83 -18.87 -14.77 -7.57
CA ASN A 83 -19.88 -14.87 -8.63
C ASN A 83 -19.76 -13.75 -9.68
N GLU A 84 -18.70 -12.94 -9.63
CA GLU A 84 -18.47 -11.84 -10.55
C GLU A 84 -17.78 -12.35 -11.83
N THR A 85 -18.34 -12.01 -13.00
CA THR A 85 -17.83 -12.46 -14.31
C THR A 85 -17.55 -11.33 -15.28
N THR A 86 -17.92 -10.10 -14.92
CA THR A 86 -17.72 -8.89 -15.72
C THR A 86 -16.81 -7.92 -14.98
N ILE A 87 -16.15 -7.04 -15.73
CA ILE A 87 -15.34 -5.97 -15.16
C ILE A 87 -16.22 -4.90 -14.53
N ILE A 88 -15.67 -4.17 -13.57
CA ILE A 88 -16.29 -2.95 -13.05
C ILE A 88 -16.09 -1.84 -14.10
N GLU A 89 -17.19 -1.30 -14.63
CA GLU A 89 -17.15 -0.29 -15.70
C GLU A 89 -17.06 1.15 -15.17
N ASP A 90 -17.34 1.38 -13.88
CA ASP A 90 -17.27 2.72 -13.28
C ASP A 90 -15.81 3.21 -13.23
N PRO A 91 -15.44 4.26 -13.98
CA PRO A 91 -14.08 4.79 -13.97
C PRO A 91 -13.73 5.50 -12.65
N ALA A 92 -14.73 5.87 -11.85
CA ALA A 92 -14.53 6.45 -10.52
C ALA A 92 -14.43 5.40 -9.41
N TYR A 93 -14.59 4.10 -9.73
CA TYR A 93 -14.52 3.02 -8.77
C TYR A 93 -13.21 3.04 -8.00
N TRP A 94 -13.32 2.90 -6.67
CA TRP A 94 -12.18 2.72 -5.80
C TRP A 94 -12.59 1.86 -4.61
N GLY A 95 -12.11 0.62 -4.59
CA GLY A 95 -12.42 -0.33 -3.52
C GLY A 95 -12.03 0.19 -2.14
N SER A 96 -12.86 -0.09 -1.13
CA SER A 96 -12.69 0.41 0.24
C SER A 96 -11.38 -0.07 0.89
N ASP A 97 -10.93 -1.27 0.51
CA ASP A 97 -9.69 -1.86 1.02
C ASP A 97 -8.43 -1.28 0.35
N CYS A 98 -8.59 -0.50 -0.74
CA CYS A 98 -7.47 0.20 -1.36
C CYS A 98 -7.18 1.51 -0.61
N ARG A 99 -6.16 1.51 0.24
CA ARG A 99 -5.75 2.67 1.03
C ARG A 99 -5.08 3.80 0.21
N LYS A 100 -5.86 4.84 -0.15
CA LYS A 100 -5.38 6.03 -0.92
C LYS A 100 -4.21 6.77 -0.24
N ASN A 101 -4.24 6.86 1.08
CA ASN A 101 -3.17 7.42 1.91
C ASN A 101 -1.84 6.67 1.75
N VAL A 102 -1.86 5.32 1.76
CA VAL A 102 -0.66 4.50 1.54
C VAL A 102 -0.16 4.63 0.09
N MET A 103 -1.06 4.65 -0.88
CA MET A 103 -0.70 4.89 -2.29
C MET A 103 -0.06 6.27 -2.50
N LYS A 104 -0.56 7.29 -1.80
CA LYS A 104 0.06 8.63 -1.79
C LYS A 104 1.47 8.59 -1.21
N VAL A 105 1.69 7.88 -0.10
CA VAL A 105 3.03 7.69 0.50
C VAL A 105 3.99 7.05 -0.51
N ILE A 106 3.56 5.97 -1.17
CA ILE A 106 4.34 5.29 -2.22
C ILE A 106 4.69 6.29 -3.33
N GLY A 107 3.70 7.03 -3.83
CA GLY A 107 3.89 8.06 -4.86
C GLY A 107 4.88 9.16 -4.43
N GLU A 108 4.83 9.62 -3.18
CA GLU A 108 5.77 10.62 -2.64
C GLU A 108 7.20 10.09 -2.50
N VAL A 109 7.37 8.81 -2.15
CA VAL A 109 8.69 8.19 -2.00
C VAL A 109 9.35 7.98 -3.37
N PHE A 110 8.60 7.54 -4.38
CA PHE A 110 9.12 7.27 -5.72
C PHE A 110 9.09 8.47 -6.68
N GLY A 111 8.18 9.41 -6.48
CA GLY A 111 7.95 10.58 -7.34
C GLY A 111 9.08 11.61 -7.36
N LYS A 112 10.15 11.40 -6.59
CA LYS A 112 11.39 12.17 -6.66
C LYS A 112 12.44 11.41 -7.48
N LYS A 113 12.35 11.56 -8.82
CA LYS A 113 13.43 11.33 -9.80
C LYS A 113 14.23 10.02 -9.61
N LEU A 114 13.60 8.87 -9.76
CA LEU A 114 14.37 7.61 -9.76
C LEU A 114 14.37 6.87 -11.08
N PHE A 115 13.29 6.87 -11.85
CA PHE A 115 13.25 6.25 -13.17
C PHE A 115 12.20 6.97 -14.02
N PRO A 116 12.30 6.96 -15.37
CA PRO A 116 11.23 7.45 -16.24
C PRO A 116 9.96 6.69 -15.87
N SER A 117 9.04 7.38 -15.22
CA SER A 117 7.80 6.80 -14.73
C SER A 117 6.86 6.64 -15.92
N HIS A 118 6.74 5.41 -16.40
CA HIS A 118 5.50 4.98 -17.03
C HIS A 118 4.62 4.39 -15.92
N PHE A 119 3.69 5.22 -15.45
CA PHE A 119 2.45 4.79 -14.79
C PHE A 119 1.32 5.10 -15.74
#